data_AF-A0A5B7Y0X7-F1
#
_entry.id   AF-A0A5B7Y0X7-F1
#
_cell.length_a   1.000
_cell.length_b   1.000
_cell.length_c   1.000
_cell.angle_alpha   90.00
_cell.angle_beta   90.00
_cell.angle_gamma   90.00
#
_symmetry.space_group_name_H-M   'P 1'
#
loop_
_entity.id
_entity.type
_entity.pdbx_description
1 polymer ?
#
loop_
_entity_poly.entity_id
_entity_poly.type
_entity_poly.pdbx_seq_one_letter_code
_entity_poly.pdbx_strand_id
1 'polypeptide(L)'
;MHFPGCYGTFDVSQMYSNYYYGTATKAAKPKKAIYYRYNPKMIYARTPINRYKDIAFKHKVDNFPAGTVFAIAKVVTYGKITRFQLANGYYITSNQANVNRYIIPLMAASNE
;
A
#
# COMPACT_ATOMS: atom_id res chain seq x y z
N MET A 1 -54.64 11.71 -6.24
CA MET A 1 -55.00 10.29 -6.41
C MET A 1 -54.41 9.51 -5.24
N HIS A 2 -55.25 8.88 -4.40
CA HIS A 2 -54.83 8.06 -3.26
C HIS A 2 -54.78 6.60 -3.72
N PHE A 3 -53.58 6.00 -3.73
CA PHE A 3 -53.40 4.57 -3.99
C PHE A 3 -53.50 3.80 -2.67
N PRO A 4 -54.39 2.80 -2.54
CA PRO A 4 -54.48 2.00 -1.33
C PRO A 4 -53.22 1.13 -1.19
N GLY A 5 -52.49 1.28 -0.07
CA GLY A 5 -51.33 0.46 0.28
C GLY A 5 -49.99 1.18 0.46
N CYS A 6 -49.90 2.50 0.26
CA CYS A 6 -48.67 3.24 0.54
C CYS A 6 -48.95 4.55 1.29
N TYR A 7 -48.63 4.55 2.58
CA TYR A 7 -48.64 5.71 3.48
C TYR A 7 -47.31 6.48 3.42
N GLY A 8 -46.77 6.72 2.23
CA GLY A 8 -45.53 7.47 2.04
C GLY A 8 -45.62 8.29 0.76
N THR A 9 -45.24 9.56 0.83
CA THR A 9 -45.09 10.39 -0.38
C THR A 9 -44.05 9.74 -1.28
N PHE A 10 -44.46 9.25 -2.45
CA PHE A 10 -43.53 8.80 -3.48
C PHE A 10 -42.81 10.04 -4.03
N ASP A 11 -41.67 10.39 -3.43
CA ASP A 11 -40.81 11.45 -3.98
C ASP A 11 -40.02 10.86 -5.15
N VAL A 12 -40.61 10.97 -6.35
CA VAL A 12 -39.98 10.54 -7.61
C VAL A 12 -38.77 11.42 -7.96
N SER A 13 -38.65 12.62 -7.35
CA SER A 13 -37.58 13.59 -7.62
C SER A 13 -36.24 13.11 -7.07
N GLN A 14 -36.20 12.49 -5.88
CA GLN A 14 -34.97 11.92 -5.32
C GLN A 14 -34.41 10.77 -6.18
N MET A 15 -35.26 9.90 -6.73
CA MET A 15 -34.83 8.81 -7.62
C MET A 15 -34.39 9.32 -9.00
N TYR A 16 -35.09 10.31 -9.57
CA TYR A 16 -34.73 10.89 -10.88
C TYR A 16 -33.40 11.64 -10.82
N SER A 17 -33.18 12.42 -9.75
CA SER A 17 -31.91 13.13 -9.54
C SER A 17 -30.74 12.16 -9.43
N ASN A 18 -30.92 11.02 -8.75
CA ASN A 18 -29.87 10.01 -8.60
C ASN A 18 -29.45 9.33 -9.91
N TYR A 19 -30.41 9.13 -10.82
CA TYR A 19 -30.16 8.48 -12.12
C TYR A 19 -29.46 9.42 -13.12
N TYR A 20 -29.80 10.72 -13.10
CA TYR A 20 -29.22 11.71 -14.03
C TYR A 20 -27.98 12.44 -13.48
N TYR A 21 -27.85 12.61 -12.16
CA TYR A 21 -26.73 13.37 -11.55
C TYR A 21 -25.73 12.51 -10.77
N GLY A 22 -25.99 11.22 -10.59
CA GLY A 22 -25.10 10.28 -9.91
C GLY A 22 -24.92 10.58 -8.41
N THR A 23 -25.02 9.56 -7.56
CA THR A 23 -24.55 9.72 -6.18
C THR A 23 -23.04 9.98 -6.20
N ALA A 24 -22.60 11.10 -5.64
CA ALA A 24 -21.20 11.29 -5.31
C ALA A 24 -20.81 10.25 -4.24
N THR A 25 -20.29 9.11 -4.65
CA THR A 25 -19.76 8.10 -3.74
C THR A 25 -18.65 8.75 -2.91
N LYS A 26 -18.84 8.84 -1.58
CA LYS A 26 -17.81 9.39 -0.70
C LYS A 26 -16.53 8.56 -0.85
N ALA A 27 -15.43 9.20 -1.25
CA ALA A 27 -14.14 8.54 -1.40
C ALA A 27 -13.77 7.79 -0.11
N ALA A 28 -13.51 6.49 -0.22
CA ALA A 28 -13.08 5.68 0.91
C ALA A 28 -11.79 6.27 1.50
N LYS A 29 -11.75 6.43 2.83
CA LYS A 29 -10.56 6.95 3.51
C LYS A 29 -9.35 6.08 3.16
N PRO A 30 -8.18 6.66 2.84
CA PRO A 30 -7.01 5.88 2.47
C PRO A 30 -6.61 4.96 3.62
N LYS A 31 -6.32 3.69 3.30
CA LYS A 31 -5.84 2.70 4.28
C LYS A 31 -4.59 3.25 4.97
N LYS A 32 -4.53 3.11 6.31
CA LYS A 32 -3.35 3.53 7.07
C LYS A 32 -2.12 2.77 6.57
N ALA A 33 -1.03 3.50 6.34
CA ALA A 33 0.23 2.90 5.94
C ALA A 33 0.79 2.03 7.08
N ILE A 34 1.08 0.77 6.78
CA ILE A 34 1.66 -0.19 7.72
C ILE A 34 3.13 -0.36 7.37
N TYR A 35 4.00 -0.31 8.38
CA TYR A 35 5.44 -0.41 8.21
C TYR A 35 6.02 -1.60 8.98
N TYR A 36 7.11 -2.19 8.47
CA TYR A 36 7.80 -3.28 9.16
C TYR A 36 8.52 -2.79 10.41
N ARG A 37 8.28 -3.43 11.55
CA ARG A 37 8.95 -3.14 12.84
C ARG A 37 10.14 -4.06 13.14
N TYR A 38 10.27 -5.15 12.39
CA TYR A 38 11.34 -6.14 12.53
C TYR A 38 12.11 -6.26 11.22
N ASN A 39 13.33 -6.80 11.26
CA ASN A 39 14.13 -7.04 10.07
C ASN A 39 13.71 -8.37 9.41
N PRO A 40 13.06 -8.37 8.22
CA PRO A 40 12.70 -9.61 7.51
C PRO A 40 13.87 -10.31 6.80
N LYS A 41 15.10 -9.75 6.87
CA LYS A 41 16.32 -10.14 6.13
C LYS A 41 16.22 -9.92 4.61
N MET A 42 15.18 -10.46 3.98
CA MET A 42 14.92 -10.30 2.55
C MET A 42 13.51 -9.77 2.30
N ILE A 43 13.43 -8.83 1.37
CA ILE A 43 12.16 -8.30 0.88
C ILE A 43 12.15 -8.30 -0.65
N TYR A 44 10.97 -8.25 -1.23
CA TYR A 44 10.79 -7.93 -2.64
C TYR A 44 9.90 -6.69 -2.78
N ALA A 45 10.16 -5.90 -3.81
CA ALA A 45 9.36 -4.74 -4.16
C ALA A 45 8.06 -5.17 -4.84
N ARG A 46 6.91 -4.74 -4.33
CA ARG A 46 5.60 -4.91 -4.99
C ARG A 46 5.32 -3.80 -5.99
N THR A 47 5.88 -2.62 -5.73
CA THR A 47 5.78 -1.43 -6.59
C THR A 47 7.18 -0.92 -6.92
N PRO A 48 7.34 -0.03 -7.93
CA PRO A 48 8.62 0.62 -8.17
C PRO A 48 9.06 1.40 -6.93
N ILE A 49 10.26 1.13 -6.43
CA ILE A 49 10.78 1.78 -5.23
C ILE A 49 12.05 2.57 -5.52
N ASN A 50 12.18 3.71 -4.84
CA ASN A 50 13.38 4.52 -4.90
C ASN A 50 14.32 4.18 -3.74
N ARG A 51 15.61 4.28 -4.00
CA ARG A 51 16.70 4.19 -3.01
C ARG A 51 17.22 5.58 -2.69
N TYR A 52 17.52 5.83 -1.41
CA TYR A 52 17.90 7.14 -0.90
C TYR A 52 19.22 7.09 -0.12
N LYS A 53 19.97 8.19 -0.13
CA LYS A 53 21.21 8.32 0.67
C LYS A 53 20.92 8.59 2.14
N ASP A 54 19.89 9.37 2.40
CA ASP A 54 19.52 9.80 3.74
C ASP A 54 18.27 9.09 4.22
N ILE A 55 18.16 8.98 5.54
CA ILE A 55 16.99 8.43 6.19
C ILE A 55 15.76 9.22 5.76
N ALA A 56 15.82 10.55 5.65
CA ALA A 56 14.67 11.42 5.39
C ALA A 56 14.05 11.29 3.98
N PHE A 57 14.69 10.58 3.05
CA PHE A 57 14.32 10.48 1.63
C PHE A 57 14.43 11.80 0.84
N LYS A 58 15.42 12.63 1.16
CA LYS A 58 15.70 13.89 0.45
C LYS A 58 16.52 13.68 -0.82
N HIS A 59 17.46 12.74 -0.81
CA HIS A 59 18.39 12.51 -1.93
C HIS A 59 18.16 11.13 -2.53
N LYS A 60 17.39 11.10 -3.61
CA LYS A 60 17.19 9.90 -4.42
C LYS A 60 18.50 9.54 -5.12
N VAL A 61 18.85 8.25 -5.09
CA VAL A 61 19.99 7.67 -5.81
C VAL A 61 19.47 6.97 -7.06
N ASP A 62 18.62 5.96 -6.86
CA ASP A 62 18.17 5.07 -7.92
C ASP A 62 16.68 4.78 -7.83
N ASN A 63 16.14 4.22 -8.91
CA ASN A 63 14.80 3.68 -9.00
C ASN A 63 14.87 2.22 -9.41
N PHE A 64 14.18 1.36 -8.67
CA PHE A 64 14.10 -0.07 -8.94
C PHE A 64 12.68 -0.45 -9.35
N PRO A 65 12.51 -1.31 -10.36
CA PRO A 65 11.20 -1.80 -10.76
C PRO A 65 10.60 -2.72 -9.69
N ALA A 66 9.29 -2.94 -9.78
CA ALA A 66 8.61 -3.97 -9.00
C ALA A 66 9.24 -5.35 -9.30
N GLY A 67 9.22 -6.24 -8.32
CA GLY A 67 9.85 -7.58 -8.36
C GLY A 67 11.29 -7.61 -7.86
N THR A 68 11.95 -6.45 -7.72
CA THR A 68 13.35 -6.40 -7.25
C THR A 68 13.46 -6.89 -5.81
N VAL A 69 14.40 -7.80 -5.55
CA VAL A 69 14.69 -8.34 -4.21
C VAL A 69 15.80 -7.53 -3.55
N PHE A 70 15.63 -7.20 -2.27
CA PHE A 70 16.62 -6.47 -1.49
C PHE A 70 16.96 -7.21 -0.20
N ALA A 71 18.26 -7.25 0.10
CA ALA A 71 18.78 -7.66 1.40
C ALA A 71 18.75 -6.48 2.38
N ILE A 72 18.08 -6.67 3.52
CA ILE A 72 17.93 -5.66 4.56
C ILE A 72 18.94 -5.90 5.67
N ALA A 73 19.82 -4.92 5.87
CA ALA A 73 20.80 -4.97 6.95
C ALA A 73 20.14 -4.64 8.30
N LYS A 74 19.35 -3.56 8.35
CA LYS A 74 18.63 -3.18 9.57
C LYS A 74 17.37 -2.37 9.31
N VAL A 75 16.49 -2.32 10.30
CA VAL A 75 15.33 -1.43 10.32
C VAL A 75 15.67 -0.20 11.16
N VAL A 76 15.40 0.97 10.61
CA VAL A 76 15.63 2.25 11.28
C VAL A 76 14.31 2.96 11.48
N THR A 77 14.02 3.36 12.71
CA THR A 77 12.84 4.14 13.05
C THR A 77 13.11 5.61 12.77
N TYR A 78 12.17 6.27 12.12
CA TYR A 78 12.20 7.71 11.85
C TYR A 78 10.85 8.31 12.22
N GLY A 79 10.77 8.93 13.40
CA GLY A 79 9.51 9.42 13.95
C GLY A 79 8.50 8.27 14.14
N LYS A 80 7.35 8.35 13.46
CA LYS A 80 6.27 7.35 13.55
C LYS A 80 6.33 6.25 12.47
N ILE A 81 7.33 6.31 11.59
CA ILE A 81 7.51 5.37 10.48
C ILE A 81 8.83 4.63 10.63
N THR A 82 8.94 3.49 9.95
CA THR A 82 10.20 2.75 9.86
C THR A 82 10.71 2.75 8.42
N ARG A 83 12.01 2.57 8.26
CA ARG A 83 12.69 2.51 6.97
C ARG A 83 13.69 1.37 7.00
N PHE A 84 13.97 0.80 5.84
CA PHE A 84 14.98 -0.25 5.73
C PHE A 84 16.31 0.36 5.31
N GLN A 85 17.38 -0.03 5.98
CA GLN A 85 18.73 0.24 5.54
C GLN A 85 19.30 -1.01 4.86
N LEU A 86 19.86 -0.83 3.67
CA LEU A 86 20.58 -1.86 2.94
C LEU A 86 22.02 -2.00 3.46
N ALA A 87 22.68 -3.10 3.10
CA ALA A 87 24.10 -3.33 3.43
C ALA A 87 25.01 -2.16 2.99
N ASN A 88 24.70 -1.54 1.85
CA ASN A 88 25.46 -0.41 1.29
C ASN A 88 25.21 0.93 2.03
N GLY A 89 24.48 0.91 3.16
CA GLY A 89 24.18 2.11 3.95
C GLY A 89 22.99 2.94 3.44
N TYR A 90 22.50 2.68 2.23
CA TYR A 90 21.34 3.35 1.65
C TYR A 90 20.01 2.94 2.29
N TYR A 91 18.98 3.77 2.06
CA TYR A 91 17.65 3.61 2.65
C TYR A 91 16.57 3.37 1.60
N ILE A 92 15.62 2.49 1.90
CA ILE A 92 14.42 2.23 1.11
C ILE A 92 13.18 2.19 2.01
N THR A 93 12.00 2.28 1.39
CA THR A 93 10.72 2.23 2.10
C THR A 93 10.50 0.88 2.78
N SER A 94 9.94 0.91 3.98
CA SER A 94 9.48 -0.30 4.69
C SER A 94 7.95 -0.43 4.71
N ASN A 95 7.26 0.35 3.87
CA ASN A 95 5.80 0.32 3.78
C ASN A 95 5.35 -1.01 3.15
N GLN A 96 4.54 -1.78 3.87
CA GLN A 96 4.03 -3.09 3.46
C GLN A 96 3.17 -3.06 2.18
N ALA A 97 2.64 -1.88 1.80
CA ALA A 97 1.96 -1.72 0.52
C ALA A 97 2.94 -1.81 -0.67
N ASN A 98 4.19 -1.35 -0.48
CA ASN A 98 5.20 -1.25 -1.53
C ASN A 98 6.21 -2.39 -1.52
N VAL A 99 6.42 -3.02 -0.36
CA VAL A 99 7.38 -4.10 -0.19
C VAL A 99 6.75 -5.22 0.62
N ASN A 100 7.15 -6.45 0.35
CA ASN A 100 6.73 -7.60 1.14
C ASN A 100 7.94 -8.48 1.48
N ARG A 101 7.83 -9.25 2.56
CA ARG A 101 8.87 -10.20 2.96
C ARG A 101 9.04 -11.24 1.86
N TYR A 102 10.28 -11.45 1.44
CA TYR A 102 10.63 -12.55 0.55
C TYR A 102 10.94 -13.76 1.40
N ILE A 103 10.12 -14.81 1.27
CA ILE A 103 10.33 -16.09 1.92
C ILE A 103 10.80 -17.01 0.82
N ILE A 104 12.02 -17.54 0.94
CA ILE A 104 12.50 -18.61 0.07
C ILE A 104 11.58 -19.81 0.37
N PRO A 105 10.76 -20.28 -0.59
CA PRO A 105 9.96 -21.46 -0.34
C PRO A 105 10.91 -22.64 -0.13
N LEU A 106 10.79 -23.32 1.01
CA LEU A 106 11.57 -24.51 1.37
C LEU A 106 11.26 -25.75 0.48
N MET A 107 10.59 -25.58 -0.67
CA MET A 107 10.05 -26.66 -1.50
C MET A 107 10.28 -26.48 -3.01
N ALA A 108 11.37 -25.82 -3.42
CA ALA A 108 11.86 -25.87 -4.80
C ALA A 108 13.16 -26.69 -4.95
N ALA A 109 13.37 -27.61 -4.00
CA ALA A 109 14.31 -28.72 -4.14
C ALA A 109 13.48 -30.01 -4.02
N SER A 110 13.70 -30.97 -4.92
CA SER A 110 12.90 -32.19 -5.20
C SER A 110 11.68 -31.90 -6.11
N ASN A 111 11.53 -32.46 -7.31
CA ASN A 111 11.89 -33.80 -7.77
C ASN A 111 12.43 -33.80 -9.22
N GLU A 112 13.41 -34.67 -9.43
CA GLU A 112 13.86 -35.22 -10.72
C GLU A 112 12.75 -36.05 -11.39
#